data_AF-A0A1I0IMP5-F1
#
_entry.id   AF-A0A1I0IMP5-F1
#
_cell.length_a   1.000
_cell.length_b   1.000
_cell.length_c   1.000
_cell.angle_alpha   90.00
_cell.angle_beta   90.00
_cell.angle_gamma   90.00
#
_symmetry.space_group_name_H-M   'P 1'
#
loop_
_entity.id
_entity.type
_entity.pdbx_description
1 polymer ?
#
loop_
_entity_poly.entity_id
_entity_poly.type
_entity_poly.pdbx_seq_one_letter_code
_entity_poly.pdbx_strand_id
1 'polypeptide(L)'
;MSTLLAVIRPGGRTQRCDARCYDAHEAECTCVCGGLNHGAGFHDALENTRRLHREWLAAAHDKDPEILGVEIDLNAQGYALF
;
A
#
# COMPACT_ATOMS: atom_id res chain seq x y z
N MET A 1 -4.01 -4.13 13.03
CA MET A 1 -3.52 -4.61 11.72
C MET A 1 -3.02 -3.42 10.93
N SER A 2 -1.73 -3.38 10.63
CA SER A 2 -1.13 -2.30 9.82
C SER A 2 -1.45 -2.53 8.35
N THR A 3 -2.12 -1.57 7.72
CA THR A 3 -2.35 -1.57 6.26
C THR A 3 -1.16 -0.86 5.62
N LEU A 4 -0.45 -1.54 4.72
CA LEU A 4 0.68 -0.96 4.01
C LEU A 4 0.24 -0.23 2.73
N LEU A 5 -0.75 -0.79 2.02
CA LEU A 5 -1.26 -0.23 0.78
C LEU A 5 -2.78 -0.28 0.77
N ALA A 6 -3.43 0.77 0.25
CA ALA A 6 -4.87 0.80 0.05
C ALA A 6 -5.25 1.63 -1.17
N VAL A 7 -6.33 1.22 -1.84
CA VAL A 7 -6.96 2.03 -2.89
C VAL A 7 -8.27 2.58 -2.34
N ILE A 8 -8.36 3.90 -2.27
CA ILE A 8 -9.53 4.64 -1.81
C ILE A 8 -10.21 5.26 -3.03
N ARG A 9 -11.52 5.04 -3.15
CA ARG A 9 -12.38 5.64 -4.19
C ARG A 9 -13.51 6.42 -3.51
N PRO A 10 -14.26 7.28 -4.23
CA PRO A 10 -15.49 7.85 -3.69
C PRO A 10 -16.39 6.71 -3.17
N GLY A 11 -16.73 6.75 -1.86
CA GLY A 11 -17.42 5.66 -1.17
C GLY A 11 -16.54 4.82 -0.22
N GLY A 12 -15.21 5.05 -0.19
CA GLY A 12 -14.30 4.52 0.82
C GLY A 12 -13.19 3.60 0.30
N ARG A 13 -12.60 2.83 1.21
CA ARG A 13 -11.50 1.90 0.91
C ARG A 13 -12.03 0.69 0.15
N THR A 14 -11.52 0.47 -1.05
CA THR A 14 -12.00 -0.60 -1.97
C THR A 14 -11.07 -1.80 -2.04
N GLN A 15 -9.75 -1.59 -1.87
CA GLN A 15 -8.77 -2.67 -1.84
C GLN A 15 -7.65 -2.35 -0.84
N ARG A 16 -6.95 -3.38 -0.35
CA ARG A 16 -5.86 -3.21 0.61
C ARG A 16 -4.82 -4.34 0.56
N CYS A 17 -3.63 -4.05 1.06
CA CYS A 17 -2.57 -4.98 1.43
C CYS A 17 -2.26 -4.76 2.91
N ASP A 18 -2.42 -5.80 3.73
CA ASP A 18 -2.20 -5.78 5.18
C ASP A 18 -1.46 -7.04 5.64
N ALA A 19 -1.39 -7.25 6.96
CA ALA A 19 -0.74 -8.41 7.58
C ALA A 19 -1.19 -9.76 7.02
N ARG A 20 -2.46 -9.88 6.59
CA ARG A 20 -2.94 -11.14 6.00
C ARG A 20 -2.23 -11.48 4.70
N CYS A 21 -1.70 -10.49 3.98
CA CYS A 21 -0.94 -10.71 2.76
C CYS A 21 0.54 -10.92 3.06
N TYR A 22 1.18 -10.01 3.80
CA TYR A 22 2.62 -10.13 4.00
C TYR A 22 3.03 -11.26 4.96
N ASP A 23 2.12 -11.76 5.79
CA ASP A 23 2.33 -12.96 6.62
C ASP A 23 1.67 -14.22 6.02
N ALA A 24 1.17 -14.15 4.77
CA ALA A 24 0.48 -15.26 4.12
C ALA A 24 1.40 -16.44 3.84
N HIS A 25 0.81 -17.64 3.85
CA HIS A 25 1.51 -18.89 3.50
C HIS A 25 0.76 -19.67 2.39
N GLU A 26 -0.44 -19.23 2.02
CA GLU A 26 -1.23 -19.79 0.92
C GLU A 26 -0.68 -19.43 -0.47
N ALA A 27 -1.12 -20.15 -1.50
CA ALA A 27 -0.56 -20.05 -2.85
C ALA A 27 -1.01 -18.81 -3.65
N GLU A 28 -2.13 -18.19 -3.30
CA GLU A 28 -2.75 -17.15 -4.13
C GLU A 28 -2.86 -15.81 -3.40
N CYS A 29 -2.45 -14.74 -4.09
CA CYS A 29 -2.65 -13.37 -3.64
C CYS A 29 -3.71 -12.69 -4.49
N THR A 30 -4.76 -12.18 -3.84
CA THR A 30 -5.82 -11.37 -4.49
C THR A 30 -5.79 -9.90 -4.01
N CYS A 31 -4.72 -9.51 -3.32
CA CYS A 31 -4.55 -8.17 -2.77
C CYS A 31 -4.10 -7.16 -3.82
N VAL A 32 -4.26 -5.88 -3.49
CA VAL A 32 -3.90 -4.74 -4.36
C VAL A 32 -2.40 -4.62 -4.66
N CYS A 33 -1.55 -5.33 -3.90
CA CYS A 33 -0.11 -5.42 -4.19
C CYS A 33 0.22 -6.32 -5.39
N GLY A 34 -0.77 -7.05 -5.93
CA GLY A 34 -0.57 -7.95 -7.07
C GLY A 34 0.39 -9.12 -6.78
N GLY A 35 0.46 -9.56 -5.52
CA GLY A 35 1.36 -10.62 -5.07
C GLY A 35 2.74 -10.15 -4.60
N LEU A 36 3.11 -8.89 -4.83
CA LEU A 36 4.46 -8.38 -4.51
C LEU A 36 4.85 -8.54 -3.04
N ASN A 37 3.89 -8.35 -2.13
CA ASN A 37 4.13 -8.43 -0.69
C ASN A 37 3.77 -9.80 -0.10
N HIS A 38 3.23 -10.74 -0.88
CA HIS A 38 2.61 -11.96 -0.36
C HIS A 38 3.64 -12.90 0.26
N GLY A 39 3.51 -13.18 1.56
CA GLY A 39 4.45 -13.99 2.33
C GLY A 39 5.87 -13.39 2.47
N ALA A 40 6.06 -12.12 2.11
CA ALA A 40 7.37 -11.46 2.15
C ALA A 40 7.80 -11.06 3.57
N GLY A 41 6.88 -11.01 4.52
CA GLY A 41 7.09 -10.44 5.85
C GLY A 41 7.04 -8.90 5.85
N PHE A 42 6.90 -8.33 7.04
CA PHE A 42 6.60 -6.90 7.21
C PHE A 42 7.67 -5.96 6.63
N HIS A 43 8.96 -6.21 6.90
CA HIS A 43 10.04 -5.29 6.48
C HIS A 43 10.16 -5.24 4.95
N ASP A 44 10.19 -6.39 4.29
CA ASP A 44 10.27 -6.45 2.83
C ASP A 44 9.00 -5.86 2.19
N ALA A 45 7.83 -6.15 2.76
CA ALA A 45 6.57 -5.57 2.30
C ALA A 45 6.54 -4.03 2.42
N LEU A 46 7.18 -3.45 3.44
CA LEU A 46 7.28 -2.00 3.60
C LEU A 46 8.11 -1.37 2.48
N GLU A 47 9.30 -1.91 2.21
CA GLU A 47 10.18 -1.43 1.14
C GLU A 47 9.56 -1.62 -0.25
N ASN A 48 8.96 -2.79 -0.49
CA ASN A 48 8.21 -3.08 -1.71
C ASN A 48 7.07 -2.07 -1.92
N THR A 49 6.33 -1.75 -0.86
CA THR A 49 5.23 -0.78 -0.94
C THR A 49 5.72 0.63 -1.24
N ARG A 50 6.83 1.06 -0.66
CA ARG A 50 7.47 2.35 -0.98
C ARG A 50 7.89 2.43 -2.45
N ARG A 51 8.45 1.35 -2.98
CA ARG A 51 8.81 1.27 -4.41
C ARG A 51 7.57 1.33 -5.30
N LEU A 52 6.55 0.53 -4.99
CA LEU A 52 5.30 0.50 -5.73
C LEU A 52 4.59 1.86 -5.74
N HIS A 53 4.60 2.57 -4.61
CA HIS A 53 4.05 3.93 -4.50
C HIS A 53 4.74 4.90 -5.48
N ARG A 54 6.08 4.88 -5.56
CA ARG A 54 6.83 5.72 -6.50
C ARG A 54 6.50 5.40 -7.96
N GLU A 55 6.42 4.11 -8.30
CA GLU A 55 6.07 3.66 -9.65
C GLU A 55 4.65 4.10 -10.05
N TRP A 56 3.68 3.95 -9.15
CA TRP A 56 2.30 4.34 -9.39
C TRP A 56 2.14 5.85 -9.51
N LEU A 57 2.81 6.62 -8.66
CA LEU A 57 2.79 8.07 -8.72
C LEU A 57 3.39 8.57 -10.04
N ALA A 58 4.52 8.00 -10.48
CA ALA A 58 5.13 8.34 -11.76
C ALA A 58 4.17 8.04 -12.93
N ALA A 59 3.54 6.86 -12.94
CA ALA A 59 2.57 6.48 -13.96
C ALA A 59 1.28 7.34 -13.93
N ALA A 60 0.92 7.86 -12.75
CA ALA A 60 -0.22 8.75 -12.60
C ALA A 60 0.12 10.18 -13.07
N HIS A 61 1.30 10.72 -12.72
CA HIS A 61 1.79 12.01 -13.22
C HIS A 61 1.90 12.07 -14.75
N ASP A 62 2.27 10.95 -15.40
CA ASP A 62 2.31 10.86 -16.86
C ASP A 62 0.93 11.12 -17.50
N LYS A 63 -0.15 10.80 -16.78
CA LYS A 63 -1.54 10.98 -17.22
C LYS A 63 -2.16 12.29 -16.73
N ASP A 64 -1.75 12.72 -15.55
CA ASP A 64 -2.23 13.92 -14.87
C ASP A 64 -1.06 14.56 -14.09
N PRO A 65 -0.34 15.53 -14.68
CA PRO A 65 0.81 16.15 -14.04
C PRO A 65 0.50 16.88 -12.73
N GLU A 66 -0.77 17.17 -12.44
CA GLU A 66 -1.20 17.86 -11.21
C GLU A 66 -1.54 16.88 -10.06
N ILE A 67 -1.51 15.56 -10.30
CA ILE A 67 -1.83 14.59 -9.24
C ILE A 67 -0.83 14.68 -8.08
N LEU A 68 -1.31 14.75 -6.84
CA LEU A 68 -0.44 14.83 -5.66
C LEU A 68 -0.27 13.44 -5.02
N GLY A 69 0.99 12.99 -4.90
CA GLY A 69 1.34 11.81 -4.12
C GLY A 69 1.38 12.12 -2.62
N VAL A 70 0.71 11.30 -1.80
CA VAL A 70 0.69 11.45 -0.34
C VAL A 70 1.15 10.14 0.30
N GLU A 71 2.25 10.19 1.04
CA GLU A 71 2.69 9.10 1.91
C GLU A 71 2.27 9.44 3.36
N ILE A 72 1.46 8.56 3.98
CA ILE A 72 1.10 8.69 5.39
C ILE A 72 2.07 7.80 6.17
N ASP A 73 3.03 8.42 6.86
CA ASP A 73 3.97 7.70 7.71
C ASP A 73 3.22 6.91 8.80
N LEU A 74 3.64 5.66 9.04
CA LEU A 74 3.15 4.83 10.13
C LEU A 74 3.43 5.48 11.50
N ASN A 75 4.49 6.29 11.63
CA ASN A 75 4.77 7.07 12.84
C ASN A 75 3.73 8.17 13.07
N ALA A 76 3.18 8.76 12.00
CA ALA A 76 2.10 9.75 12.11
C ALA A 76 0.75 9.11 12.50
N GLN A 77 0.58 7.80 12.31
CA GLN A 77 -0.58 7.05 12.84
C GLN A 77 -0.41 6.71 14.34
N GLY A 78 0.82 6.77 14.86
CA GLY A 78 1.14 6.57 16.28
C GLY A 78 1.03 7.84 17.14
N TYR A 79 1.17 9.01 16.53
CA TYR A 79 0.70 10.25 17.13
C TYR A 79 -0.79 10.37 16.87
N ALA A 80 -1.59 10.22 17.91
CA ALA A 80 -3.01 10.46 17.82
C ALA A 80 -3.25 11.87 17.24
N LEU A 81 -3.71 11.93 16.00
CA LEU A 81 -4.54 13.06 15.59
C LEU A 81 -5.81 12.87 16.42
N PHE A 82 -5.99 13.75 17.42
CA PHE A 82 -6.91 13.74 18.58
C PHE A 82 -6.31 13.15 19.86
#